data_AF-A0A8K0W3S0-F1
#
_entry.id   AF-A0A8K0W3S0-F1
#
_cell.length_a   1.000
_cell.length_b   1.000
_cell.length_c   1.000
_cell.angle_alpha   90.00
_cell.angle_beta   90.00
_cell.angle_gamma   90.00
#
_symmetry.space_group_name_H-M   'P 1'
#
loop_
_entity.id
_entity.type
_entity.pdbx_description
1 polymer ?
#
loop_
_entity_poly.entity_id
_entity_poly.type
_entity_poly.pdbx_seq_one_letter_code
_entity_poly.pdbx_strand_id
1 'polypeptide(L)'
;MSSTREQLLELHHHAISQLSRKLSKIPKTVFHNNRHPSIHDIYTGNTNAIYVPSIPAHLQLDFVLANFERFAAAKFMVDKKHGDPIINEAIWYWEMDKTHSFTRRQRQVRFNILMACIVRASTKPLDYVTPAALEFCGAFIDAWLWAVTRQDEVSKQSEFLDMWANGPFDLVFWGRQASGRMDKAVKLLEQYVPKAMLPMEGQLGFWQEMQYTSPNMIHKFGTAWAMRWTVWVDEGGKEIDKMHEEVEADEGLASGTLMAAFDNVGLSAPSYLSDELFQQPLIQSVLREFDDEMADPLADQAHRDKVRPAVEDMWMNPVVALEILQGTSAKFENLKQFFDKVAWE
;
A
#
# COMPACT_ATOMS: atom_id res chain seq x y z
N MET A 1 -7.64 -28.56 33.11
CA MET A 1 -6.44 -29.43 33.09
C MET A 1 -5.33 -28.59 32.52
N SER A 2 -4.17 -28.48 33.17
CA SER A 2 -3.05 -27.70 32.63
C SER A 2 -2.32 -28.54 31.58
N SER A 3 -1.91 -27.92 30.48
CA SER A 3 -1.20 -28.59 29.40
C SER A 3 0.21 -29.02 29.86
N THR A 4 0.70 -30.13 29.33
CA THR A 4 2.09 -30.55 29.58
C THR A 4 3.06 -29.63 28.85
N ARG A 5 4.34 -29.64 29.27
CA ARG A 5 5.38 -28.87 28.58
C ARG A 5 5.48 -29.24 27.10
N GLU A 6 5.38 -30.53 26.77
CA GLU A 6 5.39 -31.02 25.38
C GLU A 6 4.24 -30.45 24.56
N GLN A 7 3.01 -30.43 25.11
CA GLN A 7 1.84 -29.84 24.45
C GLN A 7 2.01 -28.33 24.20
N LEU A 8 2.60 -27.61 25.16
CA LEU A 8 2.90 -26.18 24.99
C LEU A 8 3.96 -25.93 23.91
N LEU A 9 4.93 -26.84 23.74
CA LEU A 9 5.91 -26.78 22.66
C LEU A 9 5.29 -27.04 21.29
N GLU A 10 4.38 -28.02 21.20
CA GLU A 10 3.63 -28.29 19.97
C GLU A 10 2.78 -27.08 19.55
N LEU A 11 2.05 -26.48 20.50
CA LEU A 11 1.28 -25.26 20.26
C LEU A 11 2.17 -24.09 19.83
N HIS A 12 3.37 -23.96 20.41
CA HIS A 12 4.33 -22.93 20.02
C HIS A 12 4.79 -23.08 18.58
N HIS A 13 5.19 -24.29 18.17
CA HIS A 13 5.60 -24.56 16.79
C HIS A 13 4.44 -24.38 15.80
N HIS A 14 3.24 -24.80 16.19
CA HIS A 14 2.03 -24.57 15.39
C HIS A 14 1.76 -23.06 15.22
N ALA A 15 1.84 -22.28 16.29
CA ALA A 15 1.64 -20.82 16.24
C ALA A 15 2.67 -20.12 15.33
N ILE A 16 3.95 -20.52 15.37
CA ILE A 16 4.98 -20.00 14.46
C ILE A 16 4.61 -20.28 13.00
N SER A 17 4.24 -21.53 12.70
CA SER A 17 3.88 -21.95 11.35
C SER A 17 2.67 -21.18 10.82
N GLN A 18 1.60 -21.08 11.62
CA GLN A 18 0.39 -20.34 11.26
C GLN A 18 0.65 -18.84 11.08
N LEU A 19 1.41 -18.22 12.00
CA LEU A 19 1.74 -16.81 11.91
C LEU A 19 2.52 -16.52 10.62
N SER A 20 3.55 -17.30 10.33
CA SER A 20 4.36 -17.15 9.12
C SER A 20 3.51 -17.27 7.86
N ARG A 21 2.62 -18.27 7.80
CA ARG A 21 1.68 -18.47 6.69
C ARG A 21 0.74 -17.27 6.52
N LYS A 22 0.12 -16.80 7.61
CA LYS A 22 -0.82 -15.65 7.56
C LYS A 22 -0.13 -14.35 7.15
N LEU A 23 1.00 -14.04 7.79
CA LEU A 23 1.74 -12.81 7.49
C LEU A 23 2.36 -12.81 6.08
N SER A 24 2.59 -13.97 5.46
CA SER A 24 3.09 -14.04 4.07
C SER A 24 2.19 -13.33 3.04
N LYS A 25 0.90 -13.11 3.38
CA LYS A 25 -0.07 -12.42 2.53
C LYS A 25 -0.11 -10.90 2.75
N ILE A 26 0.56 -10.42 3.79
CA ILE A 26 0.65 -9.00 4.13
C ILE A 26 2.04 -8.50 3.71
N PRO A 27 2.16 -7.42 2.94
CA PRO A 27 3.46 -6.85 2.62
C PRO A 27 4.21 -6.48 3.90
N LYS A 28 5.47 -6.93 4.00
CA LYS A 28 6.36 -6.58 5.11
C LYS A 28 6.49 -5.08 5.31
N THR A 29 6.35 -4.33 4.21
CA THR A 29 6.54 -2.89 4.13
C THR A 29 5.52 -2.04 4.88
N VAL A 30 4.40 -2.66 5.29
CA VAL A 30 3.38 -2.02 6.11
C VAL A 30 3.78 -2.00 7.59
N PHE A 31 4.63 -2.94 8.01
CA PHE A 31 5.10 -3.03 9.39
C PHE A 31 6.32 -2.13 9.63
N HIS A 32 6.53 -1.77 10.89
CA HIS A 32 7.74 -1.06 11.32
C HIS A 32 9.00 -1.84 10.92
N ASN A 33 10.02 -1.10 10.46
CA ASN A 33 11.29 -1.64 9.98
C ASN A 33 11.14 -2.67 8.84
N ASN A 34 10.02 -2.64 8.11
CA ASN A 34 9.72 -3.56 7.01
C ASN A 34 9.86 -5.03 7.40
N ARG A 35 9.48 -5.38 8.63
CA ARG A 35 9.59 -6.73 9.18
C ARG A 35 8.25 -7.21 9.71
N HIS A 36 7.89 -8.44 9.34
CA HIS A 36 6.77 -9.13 9.95
C HIS A 36 6.99 -9.33 11.46
N PRO A 37 5.97 -9.08 12.32
CA PRO A 37 6.06 -9.41 13.73
C PRO A 37 6.32 -10.91 13.92
N SER A 38 7.20 -11.22 14.85
CA SER A 38 7.50 -12.60 15.24
C SER A 38 6.47 -13.13 16.23
N ILE A 39 6.49 -14.44 16.48
CA ILE A 39 5.66 -15.00 17.54
C ILE A 39 6.06 -14.44 18.92
N HIS A 40 7.35 -14.14 19.11
CA HIS A 40 7.85 -13.53 20.35
C HIS A 40 7.29 -12.12 20.55
N ASP A 41 7.21 -11.32 19.47
CA ASP A 41 6.59 -10.00 19.52
C ASP A 41 5.13 -10.08 19.97
N ILE A 42 4.40 -11.11 19.52
CA ILE A 42 3.02 -11.36 19.93
C ILE A 42 2.95 -11.80 21.40
N TYR A 43 3.78 -12.76 21.81
CA TYR A 43 3.79 -13.26 23.19
C TYR A 43 4.13 -12.18 24.22
N THR A 44 5.02 -11.27 23.86
CA THR A 44 5.47 -10.18 24.74
C THR A 44 4.62 -8.93 24.64
N GLY A 45 3.63 -8.89 23.74
CA GLY A 45 2.81 -7.71 23.50
C GLY A 45 3.64 -6.52 23.01
N ASN A 46 4.64 -6.75 22.16
CA ASN A 46 5.49 -5.70 21.62
C ASN A 46 4.68 -4.76 20.70
N THR A 47 4.11 -3.70 21.28
CA THR A 47 3.25 -2.73 20.57
C THR A 47 3.90 -2.19 19.31
N ASN A 48 5.21 -1.92 19.32
CA ASN A 48 5.90 -1.38 18.15
C ASN A 48 5.91 -2.35 16.95
N ALA A 49 5.85 -3.66 17.19
CA ALA A 49 5.83 -4.66 16.13
C ALA A 49 4.40 -5.01 15.66
N ILE A 50 3.42 -4.96 16.55
CA ILE A 50 2.05 -5.43 16.29
C ILE A 50 1.06 -4.31 15.93
N TYR A 51 1.33 -3.08 16.38
CA TYR A 51 0.48 -1.92 16.13
C TYR A 51 1.08 -1.05 15.02
N VAL A 52 0.25 -0.67 14.05
CA VAL A 52 0.66 0.19 12.93
C VAL A 52 -0.18 1.48 12.97
N PRO A 53 0.42 2.65 13.28
CA PRO A 53 -0.31 3.92 13.45
C PRO A 53 -1.14 4.35 12.25
N SER A 54 -0.71 4.00 11.03
CA SER A 54 -1.41 4.31 9.78
C SER A 54 -2.60 3.44 9.47
N ILE A 55 -2.90 2.48 10.33
CA ILE A 55 -4.03 1.58 10.20
C ILE A 55 -5.08 1.96 11.24
N PRO A 56 -6.37 2.08 10.88
CA PRO A 56 -7.43 2.34 11.84
C PRO A 56 -7.41 1.34 13.00
N ALA A 57 -7.71 1.79 14.21
CA ALA A 57 -7.63 0.97 15.42
C ALA A 57 -8.45 -0.33 15.35
N HIS A 58 -9.56 -0.31 14.62
CA HIS A 58 -10.46 -1.46 14.45
C HIS A 58 -10.01 -2.46 13.36
N LEU A 59 -8.99 -2.11 12.57
CA LEU A 59 -8.43 -2.91 11.48
C LEU A 59 -6.99 -3.37 11.77
N GLN A 60 -6.55 -3.29 13.02
CA GLN A 60 -5.20 -3.69 13.44
C GLN A 60 -4.95 -5.20 13.21
N LEU A 61 -3.73 -5.65 13.49
CA LEU A 61 -3.28 -7.00 13.12
C LEU A 61 -4.16 -8.11 13.72
N ASP A 62 -4.72 -7.88 14.90
CA ASP A 62 -5.67 -8.78 15.56
C ASP A 62 -6.93 -9.02 14.72
N PHE A 63 -7.50 -7.96 14.13
CA PHE A 63 -8.63 -8.05 13.21
C PHE A 63 -8.29 -8.92 11.99
N VAL A 64 -7.14 -8.68 11.37
CA VAL A 64 -6.70 -9.43 10.19
C VAL A 64 -6.52 -10.91 10.50
N LEU A 65 -5.83 -11.24 11.61
CA LEU A 65 -5.58 -12.63 12.00
C LEU A 65 -6.88 -13.34 12.42
N ALA A 66 -7.79 -12.65 13.11
CA ALA A 66 -9.08 -13.21 13.54
C ALA A 66 -10.01 -13.50 12.36
N ASN A 67 -9.92 -12.71 11.29
CA ASN A 67 -10.79 -12.78 10.11
C ASN A 67 -10.06 -13.35 8.88
N PHE A 68 -8.91 -14.00 9.05
CA PHE A 68 -8.04 -14.40 7.93
C PHE A 68 -8.76 -15.22 6.85
N GLU A 69 -9.70 -16.08 7.24
CA GLU A 69 -10.55 -16.87 6.33
C GLU A 69 -11.37 -15.99 5.36
N ARG A 70 -11.83 -14.82 5.80
CA ARG A 70 -12.60 -13.88 4.98
C ARG A 70 -11.69 -13.18 3.96
N PHE A 71 -10.47 -12.83 4.36
CA PHE A 71 -9.46 -12.31 3.44
C PHE A 71 -9.04 -13.37 2.41
N ALA A 72 -8.85 -14.61 2.85
CA ALA A 72 -8.54 -15.73 1.97
C ALA A 72 -9.67 -15.99 0.96
N ALA A 73 -10.93 -15.96 1.39
CA ALA A 73 -12.09 -16.05 0.49
C ALA A 73 -12.15 -14.90 -0.53
N ALA A 74 -11.75 -13.70 -0.13
CA ALA A 74 -11.61 -12.53 -1.01
C ALA A 74 -10.29 -12.52 -1.81
N LYS A 75 -9.46 -13.57 -1.71
CA LYS A 75 -8.15 -13.68 -2.36
C LYS A 75 -7.21 -12.49 -2.11
N PHE A 76 -7.39 -11.81 -0.97
CA PHE A 76 -6.65 -10.61 -0.60
C PHE A 76 -6.75 -9.47 -1.65
N MET A 77 -7.86 -9.42 -2.39
CA MET A 77 -8.17 -8.38 -3.36
C MET A 77 -9.46 -7.66 -2.99
N VAL A 78 -9.54 -6.37 -3.31
CA VAL A 78 -10.79 -5.63 -3.07
C VAL A 78 -11.80 -6.00 -4.16
N ASP A 79 -13.03 -6.30 -3.77
CA ASP A 79 -14.15 -6.45 -4.70
C ASP A 79 -15.21 -5.41 -4.35
N LYS A 80 -15.26 -4.33 -5.12
CA LYS A 80 -16.18 -3.23 -4.86
C LYS A 80 -17.66 -3.64 -4.95
N LYS A 81 -18.01 -4.60 -5.82
CA LYS A 81 -19.41 -4.94 -6.13
C LYS A 81 -19.97 -6.01 -5.20
N HIS A 82 -19.14 -6.96 -4.81
CA HIS A 82 -19.59 -8.14 -4.04
C HIS A 82 -18.75 -8.41 -2.78
N GLY A 83 -17.68 -7.65 -2.58
CA GLY A 83 -16.82 -7.80 -1.42
C GLY A 83 -17.45 -7.25 -0.14
N ASP A 84 -16.95 -7.76 0.97
CA ASP A 84 -17.34 -7.30 2.29
C ASP A 84 -16.68 -5.94 2.58
N PRO A 85 -17.44 -4.86 2.87
CA PRO A 85 -16.88 -3.51 3.00
C PRO A 85 -15.72 -3.41 3.99
N ILE A 86 -15.81 -4.04 5.17
CA ILE A 86 -14.75 -3.94 6.19
C ILE A 86 -13.50 -4.74 5.79
N ILE A 87 -13.66 -5.82 5.02
CA ILE A 87 -12.53 -6.60 4.48
C ILE A 87 -11.85 -5.81 3.36
N ASN A 88 -12.63 -5.21 2.45
CA ASN A 88 -12.08 -4.33 1.41
C ASN A 88 -11.30 -3.16 2.03
N GLU A 89 -11.86 -2.50 3.03
CA GLU A 89 -11.21 -1.41 3.77
C GLU A 89 -9.87 -1.88 4.38
N ALA A 90 -9.87 -3.03 5.05
CA ALA A 90 -8.64 -3.60 5.60
C ALA A 90 -7.61 -3.94 4.51
N ILE A 91 -8.03 -4.48 3.36
CA ILE A 91 -7.13 -4.78 2.22
C ILE A 91 -6.45 -3.50 1.69
N TRP A 92 -7.19 -2.38 1.62
CA TRP A 92 -6.64 -1.08 1.25
C TRP A 92 -5.55 -0.59 2.21
N TYR A 93 -5.82 -0.60 3.52
CA TYR A 93 -4.89 -0.13 4.55
C TYR A 93 -3.67 -1.04 4.70
N TRP A 94 -3.86 -2.36 4.63
CA TRP A 94 -2.78 -3.35 4.73
C TRP A 94 -2.04 -3.60 3.41
N GLU A 95 -2.34 -2.83 2.37
CA GLU A 95 -1.69 -2.89 1.06
C GLU A 95 -1.68 -4.28 0.41
N MET A 96 -2.66 -5.14 0.75
CA MET A 96 -2.65 -6.53 0.30
C MET A 96 -2.96 -6.64 -1.20
N ASP A 97 -3.78 -5.71 -1.72
CA ASP A 97 -4.04 -5.57 -3.14
C ASP A 97 -3.04 -4.59 -3.79
N LYS A 98 -2.25 -5.11 -4.73
CA LYS A 98 -1.26 -4.32 -5.48
C LYS A 98 -1.89 -3.30 -6.43
N THR A 99 -3.18 -3.41 -6.70
CA THR A 99 -3.95 -2.48 -7.53
C THR A 99 -4.70 -1.43 -6.72
N HIS A 100 -4.94 -1.70 -5.43
CA HIS A 100 -5.73 -0.85 -4.54
C HIS A 100 -5.05 -0.70 -3.18
N SER A 101 -4.32 0.40 -3.02
CA SER A 101 -3.68 0.77 -1.76
C SER A 101 -3.29 2.25 -1.80
N PHE A 102 -2.95 2.81 -0.64
CA PHE A 102 -2.40 4.18 -0.53
C PHE A 102 -0.87 4.21 -0.56
N THR A 103 -0.26 3.08 -0.88
CA THR A 103 1.18 2.93 -0.87
C THR A 103 1.83 3.66 -2.02
N ARG A 104 3.04 4.15 -1.76
CA ARG A 104 3.90 4.74 -2.78
C ARG A 104 4.61 3.66 -3.62
N ARG A 105 4.74 2.43 -3.10
CA ARG A 105 5.58 1.37 -3.69
C ARG A 105 4.92 0.62 -4.85
N GLN A 106 3.59 0.58 -4.91
CA GLN A 106 2.88 -0.19 -5.93
C GLN A 106 2.73 0.61 -7.21
N ARG A 107 3.18 0.01 -8.32
CA ARG A 107 3.22 0.67 -9.63
C ARG A 107 1.85 1.07 -10.17
N GLN A 108 0.82 0.23 -9.93
CA GLN A 108 -0.56 0.52 -10.34
C GLN A 108 -1.08 1.80 -9.68
N VAL A 109 -0.82 1.94 -8.38
CA VAL A 109 -1.20 3.11 -7.58
C VAL A 109 -0.47 4.35 -8.07
N ARG A 110 0.86 4.28 -8.26
CA ARG A 110 1.66 5.40 -8.79
C ARG A 110 1.13 5.94 -10.12
N PHE A 111 0.79 5.06 -11.05
CA PHE A 111 0.24 5.49 -12.34
C PHE A 111 -1.13 6.15 -12.21
N ASN A 112 -1.99 5.65 -11.32
CA ASN A 112 -3.24 6.33 -11.01
C ASN A 112 -3.01 7.72 -10.41
N ILE A 113 -2.09 7.84 -9.44
CA ILE A 113 -1.72 9.13 -8.83
C ILE A 113 -1.18 10.10 -9.87
N LEU A 114 -0.23 9.68 -10.71
CA LEU A 114 0.33 10.52 -11.76
C LEU A 114 -0.75 11.05 -12.70
N MET A 115 -1.64 10.17 -13.19
CA MET A 115 -2.71 10.57 -14.08
C MET A 115 -3.72 11.49 -13.40
N ALA A 116 -4.11 11.19 -12.16
CA ALA A 116 -5.02 12.03 -11.38
C ALA A 116 -4.41 13.43 -11.18
N CYS A 117 -3.12 13.52 -10.87
CA CYS A 117 -2.42 14.79 -10.70
C CYS A 117 -2.35 15.60 -12.00
N ILE A 118 -2.06 14.96 -13.15
CA ILE A 118 -2.04 15.64 -14.45
C ILE A 118 -3.41 16.21 -14.80
N VAL A 119 -4.47 15.43 -14.59
CA VAL A 119 -5.85 15.88 -14.81
C VAL A 119 -6.17 17.05 -13.88
N ARG A 120 -5.91 16.92 -12.57
CA ARG A 120 -6.22 17.95 -11.57
C ARG A 120 -5.46 19.26 -11.81
N ALA A 121 -4.21 19.18 -12.26
CA ALA A 121 -3.38 20.36 -12.53
C ALA A 121 -3.63 20.99 -13.91
N SER A 122 -4.41 20.36 -14.79
CA SER A 122 -4.65 20.89 -16.13
C SER A 122 -5.44 22.19 -16.09
N THR A 123 -5.21 23.06 -17.06
CA THR A 123 -6.00 24.29 -17.24
C THR A 123 -7.46 24.02 -17.63
N LYS A 124 -7.76 22.82 -18.14
CA LYS A 124 -9.09 22.40 -18.58
C LYS A 124 -9.37 20.94 -18.17
N PRO A 125 -9.47 20.63 -16.86
CA PRO A 125 -9.59 19.26 -16.38
C PRO A 125 -10.82 18.53 -16.94
N LEU A 126 -11.89 19.27 -17.25
CA LEU A 126 -13.14 18.73 -17.80
C LEU A 126 -13.04 18.29 -19.27
N ASP A 127 -11.96 18.62 -19.98
CA ASP A 127 -11.70 18.08 -21.32
C ASP A 127 -11.22 16.61 -21.25
N TYR A 128 -10.73 16.19 -20.08
CA TYR A 128 -10.16 14.87 -19.81
C TYR A 128 -11.19 13.93 -19.17
N VAL A 129 -11.90 14.40 -18.15
CA VAL A 129 -12.80 13.58 -17.32
C VAL A 129 -14.07 14.34 -16.95
N THR A 130 -15.08 13.62 -16.44
CA THR A 130 -16.31 14.23 -15.92
C THR A 130 -16.06 14.95 -14.58
N PRO A 131 -16.93 15.87 -14.14
CA PRO A 131 -16.80 16.54 -12.84
C PRO A 131 -16.71 15.56 -11.66
N ALA A 132 -17.51 14.49 -11.67
CA ALA A 132 -17.50 13.49 -10.60
C ALA A 132 -16.21 12.65 -10.59
N ALA A 133 -15.65 12.33 -11.77
CA ALA A 133 -14.35 11.66 -11.85
C ALA A 133 -13.21 12.59 -11.40
N LEU A 134 -13.31 13.89 -11.65
CA LEU A 134 -12.36 14.89 -11.15
C LEU A 134 -12.38 14.97 -9.61
N GLU A 135 -13.56 14.95 -9.01
CA GLU A 135 -13.72 14.90 -7.55
C GLU A 135 -13.12 13.61 -6.96
N PHE A 136 -13.40 12.46 -7.58
CA PHE A 136 -12.80 11.18 -7.22
C PHE A 136 -11.26 11.22 -7.27
N CYS A 137 -10.68 11.78 -8.33
CA CYS A 137 -9.24 11.99 -8.45
C CYS A 137 -8.70 12.90 -7.34
N GLY A 138 -9.41 13.97 -7.02
CA GLY A 138 -9.05 14.90 -5.94
C GLY A 138 -8.99 14.18 -4.59
N ALA A 139 -10.04 13.44 -4.24
CA ALA A 139 -10.11 12.65 -3.02
C ALA A 139 -9.01 11.58 -2.96
N PHE A 140 -8.71 10.90 -4.07
CA PHE A 140 -7.65 9.89 -4.11
C PHE A 140 -6.26 10.50 -3.89
N ILE A 141 -5.96 11.64 -4.53
CA ILE A 141 -4.70 12.37 -4.34
C ILE A 141 -4.57 12.80 -2.88
N ASP A 142 -5.63 13.38 -2.30
CA ASP A 142 -5.60 13.86 -0.92
C ASP A 142 -5.40 12.68 0.07
N ALA A 143 -6.12 11.57 -0.12
CA ALA A 143 -5.93 10.34 0.66
C ALA A 143 -4.51 9.79 0.58
N TRP A 144 -3.94 9.73 -0.63
CA TRP A 144 -2.58 9.23 -0.85
C TRP A 144 -1.53 10.16 -0.25
N LEU A 145 -1.66 11.47 -0.43
CA LEU A 145 -0.77 12.47 0.17
C LEU A 145 -0.80 12.37 1.70
N TRP A 146 -1.99 12.29 2.31
CA TRP A 146 -2.11 12.09 3.75
C TRP A 146 -1.48 10.79 4.21
N ALA A 147 -1.69 9.67 3.49
CA ALA A 147 -1.06 8.40 3.84
C ALA A 147 0.48 8.46 3.83
N VAL A 148 1.11 9.21 2.91
CA VAL A 148 2.58 9.29 2.83
C VAL A 148 3.19 10.38 3.70
N THR A 149 2.44 11.43 4.07
CA THR A 149 2.93 12.57 4.86
C THR A 149 2.46 12.56 6.32
N ARG A 150 1.34 11.93 6.64
CA ARG A 150 0.67 12.00 7.95
C ARG A 150 0.14 10.62 8.32
N GLN A 151 1.07 9.73 8.63
CA GLN A 151 0.77 8.33 8.90
C GLN A 151 -0.08 8.11 10.16
N ASP A 152 -0.29 9.10 11.00
CA ASP A 152 -1.16 9.03 12.18
C ASP A 152 -2.58 9.57 11.92
N GLU A 153 -2.83 10.20 10.76
CA GLU A 153 -4.12 10.75 10.37
C GLU A 153 -4.74 9.94 9.20
N VAL A 154 -5.76 9.13 9.50
CA VAL A 154 -6.42 8.25 8.51
C VAL A 154 -7.73 8.82 7.93
N SER A 155 -8.04 10.09 8.22
CA SER A 155 -9.34 10.69 7.86
C SER A 155 -9.53 10.82 6.35
N LYS A 156 -8.51 11.25 5.61
CA LYS A 156 -8.59 11.41 4.15
C LYS A 156 -8.71 10.09 3.41
N GLN A 157 -8.04 9.07 3.91
CA GLN A 157 -8.16 7.70 3.45
C GLN A 157 -9.57 7.19 3.68
N SER A 158 -10.14 7.41 4.87
CA SER A 158 -11.52 7.03 5.19
C SER A 158 -12.56 7.76 4.31
N GLU A 159 -12.40 9.07 4.12
CA GLU A 159 -13.24 9.89 3.21
C GLU A 159 -13.20 9.34 1.77
N PHE A 160 -12.01 9.01 1.27
CA PHE A 160 -11.86 8.43 -0.07
C PHE A 160 -12.46 7.04 -0.17
N LEU A 161 -12.27 6.17 0.83
CA LEU A 161 -12.82 4.81 0.80
C LEU A 161 -14.34 4.81 0.83
N ASP A 162 -14.97 5.74 1.55
CA ASP A 162 -16.43 5.92 1.52
C ASP A 162 -16.89 6.37 0.12
N MET A 163 -16.21 7.35 -0.49
CA MET A 163 -16.47 7.79 -1.86
C MET A 163 -16.25 6.66 -2.88
N TRP A 164 -15.20 5.86 -2.71
CA TRP A 164 -14.89 4.74 -3.59
C TRP A 164 -15.93 3.63 -3.44
N ALA A 165 -16.31 3.25 -2.22
CA ALA A 165 -17.29 2.19 -2.00
C ALA A 165 -18.68 2.56 -2.55
N ASN A 166 -19.11 3.81 -2.35
CA ASN A 166 -20.46 4.25 -2.72
C ASN A 166 -20.56 4.91 -4.11
N GLY A 167 -19.42 5.29 -4.71
CA GLY A 167 -19.36 5.97 -6.00
C GLY A 167 -19.37 5.02 -7.20
N PRO A 168 -19.45 5.54 -8.43
CA PRO A 168 -19.43 4.71 -9.65
C PRO A 168 -18.01 4.35 -10.10
N PHE A 169 -16.98 5.06 -9.60
CA PHE A 169 -15.63 4.96 -10.15
C PHE A 169 -14.72 4.00 -9.38
N ASP A 170 -13.84 3.35 -10.11
CA ASP A 170 -12.74 2.54 -9.60
C ASP A 170 -11.40 3.03 -10.17
N LEU A 171 -10.28 2.56 -9.60
CA LEU A 171 -8.95 2.87 -10.12
C LEU A 171 -8.74 2.29 -11.52
N VAL A 172 -7.92 2.97 -12.32
CA VAL A 172 -7.51 2.47 -13.64
C VAL A 172 -6.65 1.24 -13.45
N PHE A 173 -7.08 0.12 -14.05
CA PHE A 173 -6.28 -1.09 -14.08
C PHE A 173 -5.30 -1.07 -15.26
N TRP A 174 -4.00 -1.05 -14.95
CA TRP A 174 -2.94 -1.08 -15.93
C TRP A 174 -2.56 -2.53 -16.23
N GLY A 175 -3.18 -3.13 -17.25
CA GLY A 175 -2.75 -4.45 -17.73
C GLY A 175 -1.29 -4.41 -18.22
N ARG A 176 -0.63 -5.57 -18.28
CA ARG A 176 0.82 -5.70 -18.60
C ARG A 176 1.31 -4.83 -19.77
N GLN A 177 0.56 -4.82 -20.88
CA GLN A 177 0.90 -4.01 -22.05
C GLN A 177 0.74 -2.51 -21.79
N ALA A 178 -0.34 -2.09 -21.14
CA ALA A 178 -0.59 -0.70 -20.77
C ALA A 178 0.47 -0.21 -19.78
N SER A 179 0.83 -1.01 -18.76
CA SER A 179 1.91 -0.68 -17.83
C SER A 179 3.23 -0.45 -18.56
N GLY A 180 3.61 -1.33 -19.50
CA GLY A 180 4.86 -1.16 -20.27
C GLY A 180 4.85 0.07 -21.19
N ARG A 181 3.67 0.52 -21.64
CA ARG A 181 3.53 1.79 -22.36
C ARG A 181 3.59 2.99 -21.40
N MET A 182 3.01 2.87 -20.21
CA MET A 182 3.11 3.88 -19.15
C MET A 182 4.57 4.13 -18.79
N ASP A 183 5.39 3.10 -18.56
CA ASP A 183 6.83 3.28 -18.26
C ASP A 183 7.52 4.16 -19.31
N LYS A 184 7.29 3.83 -20.59
CA LYS A 184 7.88 4.60 -21.70
C LYS A 184 7.39 6.03 -21.71
N ALA A 185 6.11 6.24 -21.39
CA ALA A 185 5.51 7.56 -21.36
C ALA A 185 6.00 8.39 -20.17
N VAL A 186 6.14 7.78 -18.98
CA VAL A 186 6.69 8.40 -17.77
C VAL A 186 8.13 8.87 -18.00
N LYS A 187 8.96 8.06 -18.69
CA LYS A 187 10.31 8.48 -19.09
C LYS A 187 10.33 9.72 -19.97
N LEU A 188 9.32 9.92 -20.82
CA LEU A 188 9.22 11.14 -21.63
C LEU A 188 8.88 12.38 -20.78
N LEU A 189 8.34 12.20 -19.57
CA LEU A 189 8.04 13.30 -18.65
C LEU A 189 9.28 13.83 -17.93
N GLU A 190 10.36 13.04 -17.84
CA GLU A 190 11.61 13.42 -17.17
C GLU A 190 12.20 14.73 -17.73
N GLN A 191 11.99 15.01 -19.02
CA GLN A 191 12.46 16.24 -19.65
C GLN A 191 11.65 17.50 -19.25
N TYR A 192 10.45 17.32 -18.68
CA TYR A 192 9.53 18.40 -18.33
C TYR A 192 9.37 18.57 -16.82
N VAL A 193 9.57 17.50 -16.06
CA VAL A 193 9.42 17.51 -14.60
C VAL A 193 10.76 17.86 -13.97
N PRO A 194 10.86 18.94 -13.16
CA PRO A 194 12.10 19.30 -12.49
C PRO A 194 12.59 18.14 -11.63
N LYS A 195 13.86 17.75 -11.76
CA LYS A 195 14.47 16.72 -10.91
C LYS A 195 14.21 17.06 -9.46
N ALA A 196 13.73 16.11 -8.66
CA ALA A 196 13.63 16.26 -7.20
C ALA A 196 14.89 16.93 -6.67
N MET A 197 14.75 18.09 -6.01
CA MET A 197 15.83 18.56 -5.15
C MET A 197 15.89 17.46 -4.10
N LEU A 198 16.92 16.61 -4.21
CA LEU A 198 17.20 15.65 -3.17
C LEU A 198 17.27 16.43 -1.85
N PRO A 199 16.83 15.84 -0.73
CA PRO A 199 17.38 16.25 0.55
C PRO A 199 18.90 16.37 0.36
N MET A 200 19.44 17.57 0.58
CA MET A 200 20.89 17.76 0.60
C MET A 200 21.46 16.66 1.49
N GLU A 201 22.46 15.92 0.99
CA GLU A 201 23.25 14.92 1.72
C GLU A 201 23.05 14.99 3.26
N GLY A 202 22.04 14.28 3.80
CA GLY A 202 21.57 14.61 5.15
C GLY A 202 20.25 13.97 5.61
N GLN A 203 20.27 12.64 5.80
CA GLN A 203 19.52 11.87 6.82
C GLN A 203 18.00 11.62 6.70
N LEU A 204 17.17 12.43 6.03
CA LEU A 204 15.72 12.13 5.90
C LEU A 204 15.28 11.99 4.44
N GLY A 205 14.47 10.98 4.13
CA GLY A 205 13.93 10.78 2.77
C GLY A 205 12.88 11.83 2.41
N PHE A 206 12.67 12.10 1.11
CA PHE A 206 11.74 13.12 0.58
C PHE A 206 10.40 13.22 1.34
N TRP A 207 9.71 12.09 1.55
CA TRP A 207 8.42 12.10 2.22
C TRP A 207 8.50 12.30 3.74
N GLN A 208 9.62 11.96 4.39
CA GLN A 208 9.84 12.23 5.81
C GLN A 208 9.93 13.74 6.05
N GLU A 209 10.60 14.49 5.18
CA GLU A 209 10.62 15.96 5.25
C GLU A 209 9.21 16.55 5.09
N MET A 210 8.41 15.99 4.18
CA MET A 210 7.05 16.47 3.93
C MET A 210 6.09 16.22 5.11
N GLN A 211 6.43 15.35 6.07
CA GLN A 211 5.60 15.14 7.27
C GLN A 211 5.52 16.39 8.16
N TYR A 212 6.55 17.23 8.13
CA TYR A 212 6.62 18.48 8.89
C TYR A 212 6.01 19.67 8.16
N THR A 213 5.48 19.45 6.95
CA THR A 213 4.91 20.50 6.13
C THR A 213 3.47 20.80 6.51
N SER A 214 3.09 22.08 6.49
CA SER A 214 1.72 22.48 6.85
C SER A 214 0.67 21.95 5.86
N PRO A 215 -0.57 21.65 6.30
CA PRO A 215 -1.64 21.21 5.40
C PRO A 215 -1.89 22.14 4.21
N ASN A 216 -1.75 23.46 4.41
CA ASN A 216 -1.92 24.44 3.33
C ASN A 216 -0.87 24.29 2.23
N MET A 217 0.37 23.94 2.60
CA MET A 217 1.45 23.68 1.65
C MET A 217 1.24 22.36 0.92
N ILE A 218 0.78 21.31 1.62
CA ILE A 218 0.39 20.04 0.99
C ILE A 218 -0.76 20.26 0.00
N HIS A 219 -1.77 21.06 0.35
CA HIS A 219 -2.86 21.40 -0.55
C HIS A 219 -2.39 22.17 -1.79
N LYS A 220 -1.47 23.12 -1.60
CA LYS A 220 -0.95 23.97 -2.69
C LYS A 220 0.01 23.23 -3.63
N PHE A 221 0.91 22.42 -3.08
CA PHE A 221 2.05 21.86 -3.81
C PHE A 221 2.09 20.33 -3.85
N GLY A 222 1.29 19.64 -3.04
CA GLY A 222 1.30 18.19 -2.93
C GLY A 222 1.03 17.47 -4.26
N THR A 223 0.18 18.03 -5.12
CA THR A 223 -0.04 17.49 -6.48
C THR A 223 1.24 17.52 -7.32
N ALA A 224 1.99 18.63 -7.28
CA ALA A 224 3.27 18.76 -7.96
C ALA A 224 4.33 17.80 -7.37
N TRP A 225 4.39 17.70 -6.04
CA TRP A 225 5.27 16.77 -5.34
C TRP A 225 5.00 15.31 -5.68
N ALA A 226 3.73 14.90 -5.72
CA ALA A 226 3.32 13.55 -6.10
C ALA A 226 3.72 13.20 -7.54
N MET A 227 3.53 14.13 -8.50
CA MET A 227 4.00 13.96 -9.88
C MET A 227 5.52 13.82 -9.94
N ARG A 228 6.24 14.75 -9.30
CA ARG A 228 7.71 14.78 -9.27
C ARG A 228 8.28 13.48 -8.72
N TRP A 229 7.77 13.05 -7.57
CA TRP A 229 8.19 11.82 -6.91
C TRP A 229 7.88 10.59 -7.77
N THR A 230 6.71 10.52 -8.39
CA THR A 230 6.32 9.37 -9.23
C THR A 230 7.22 9.23 -10.45
N VAL A 231 7.52 10.34 -11.15
CA VAL A 231 8.44 10.33 -12.30
C VAL A 231 9.84 9.93 -11.86
N TRP A 232 10.35 10.51 -10.77
CA TRP A 232 11.67 10.20 -10.25
C TRP A 232 11.84 8.74 -9.80
N VAL A 233 10.84 8.17 -9.14
CA VAL A 233 10.87 6.75 -8.74
C VAL A 233 10.81 5.80 -9.92
N ASP A 234 10.18 6.18 -11.03
CA ASP A 234 10.19 5.34 -12.23
C ASP A 234 11.52 5.45 -13.01
N GLU A 235 12.18 6.62 -12.98
CA GLU A 235 13.54 6.83 -13.51
C GLU A 235 14.58 5.99 -12.75
N GLY A 236 14.56 6.08 -11.41
CA GLY A 236 15.55 5.50 -10.51
C GLY A 236 15.14 4.18 -9.85
N GLY A 237 14.00 3.58 -10.22
CA GLY A 237 13.29 2.59 -9.39
C GLY A 237 14.13 1.41 -8.90
N LYS A 238 15.08 0.92 -9.71
CA LYS A 238 15.99 -0.15 -9.25
C LYS A 238 16.99 0.30 -8.20
N GLU A 239 17.48 1.54 -8.29
CA GLU A 239 18.45 2.09 -7.35
C GLU A 239 17.76 2.59 -6.09
N ILE A 240 16.57 3.19 -6.19
CA ILE A 240 15.79 3.65 -5.04
C ILE A 240 15.23 2.46 -4.24
N ASP A 241 14.71 1.42 -4.91
CA ASP A 241 14.29 0.20 -4.23
C ASP A 241 15.49 -0.46 -3.52
N LYS A 242 16.66 -0.49 -4.17
CA LYS A 242 17.90 -1.01 -3.57
C LYS A 242 18.40 -0.15 -2.40
N MET A 243 18.35 1.19 -2.51
CA MET A 243 18.73 2.09 -1.43
C MET A 243 17.80 1.97 -0.23
N HIS A 244 16.49 1.81 -0.44
CA HIS A 244 15.57 1.51 0.65
C HIS A 244 15.91 0.16 1.28
N GLU A 245 16.15 -0.90 0.50
CA GLU A 245 16.58 -2.18 1.05
C GLU A 245 17.89 -2.08 1.87
N GLU A 246 18.85 -1.26 1.43
CA GLU A 246 20.13 -1.02 2.13
C GLU A 246 19.95 -0.22 3.43
N VAL A 247 19.21 0.89 3.40
CA VAL A 247 18.91 1.71 4.61
C VAL A 247 18.11 0.89 5.62
N GLU A 248 17.15 0.10 5.15
CA GLU A 248 16.34 -0.77 6.01
C GLU A 248 17.18 -1.88 6.65
N ALA A 249 18.15 -2.44 5.92
CA ALA A 249 19.09 -3.42 6.47
C ALA A 249 19.97 -2.79 7.58
N ASP A 250 20.45 -1.56 7.37
CA ASP A 250 21.26 -0.82 8.33
C ASP A 250 20.47 -0.43 9.60
N GLU A 251 19.21 0.03 9.44
CA GLU A 251 18.30 0.29 10.57
C GLU A 251 17.93 -1.00 11.32
N GLY A 252 17.75 -2.11 10.60
CA GLY A 252 17.50 -3.43 11.17
C GLY A 252 18.69 -3.94 12.00
N LEU A 253 19.91 -3.68 11.55
CA LEU A 253 21.15 -3.95 12.28
C LEU A 253 21.28 -3.05 13.52
N ALA A 254 21.05 -1.74 13.38
CA ALA A 254 21.18 -0.77 14.47
C ALA A 254 20.15 -0.96 15.58
N SER A 255 18.92 -1.36 15.23
CA SER A 255 17.83 -1.62 16.19
C SER A 255 17.89 -3.00 16.85
N GLY A 256 18.84 -3.86 16.46
CA GLY A 256 18.94 -5.24 16.95
C GLY A 256 17.82 -6.18 16.49
N THR A 257 16.90 -5.69 15.64
CA THR A 257 15.78 -6.50 15.11
C THR A 257 16.25 -7.60 14.15
N LEU A 258 17.42 -7.45 13.52
CA LEU A 258 18.03 -8.51 12.71
C LEU A 258 18.35 -9.76 13.56
N MET A 259 18.88 -9.59 14.77
CA MET A 259 19.20 -10.71 15.67
C MET A 259 17.93 -11.43 16.13
N ALA A 260 16.85 -10.70 16.43
CA ALA A 260 15.55 -11.28 16.78
C ALA A 260 14.91 -12.08 15.61
N ALA A 261 15.25 -11.76 14.36
CA ALA A 261 14.82 -12.56 13.21
C ALA A 261 15.55 -13.91 13.11
N PHE A 262 16.80 -13.99 13.60
CA PHE A 262 17.57 -15.23 13.71
C PHE A 262 17.19 -16.07 14.94
N ASP A 263 16.64 -15.46 16.00
CA ASP A 263 16.15 -16.20 17.18
C ASP A 263 15.04 -17.21 16.82
N ASN A 264 14.28 -16.98 15.74
CA ASN A 264 13.26 -17.92 15.25
C ASN A 264 13.84 -19.15 14.51
N VAL A 265 15.14 -19.19 14.20
CA VAL A 265 15.74 -20.26 13.38
C VAL A 265 16.47 -21.31 14.22
N GLY A 266 16.61 -21.14 15.53
CA GLY A 266 17.31 -22.17 16.32
C GLY A 266 17.41 -22.00 17.83
N LEU A 267 16.70 -21.07 18.46
CA LEU A 267 16.75 -20.95 19.92
C LEU A 267 15.61 -21.73 20.58
N SER A 268 15.98 -22.52 21.58
CA SER A 268 15.10 -23.28 22.47
C SER A 268 13.81 -22.52 22.78
N ALA A 269 12.68 -23.21 22.66
CA ALA A 269 11.37 -22.63 22.94
C ALA A 269 11.33 -21.90 24.30
N PRO A 270 10.64 -20.75 24.39
CA PRO A 270 10.66 -19.94 25.60
C PRO A 270 10.30 -20.74 26.86
N SER A 271 11.01 -20.50 27.96
CA SER A 271 10.72 -21.14 29.25
C SER A 271 9.38 -20.68 29.85
N TYR A 272 8.85 -19.54 29.39
CA TYR A 272 7.64 -18.91 29.90
C TYR A 272 6.35 -19.30 29.15
N LEU A 273 6.36 -20.31 28.28
CA LEU A 273 5.11 -20.77 27.64
C LEU A 273 4.15 -21.32 28.71
N SER A 274 2.89 -20.90 28.66
CA SER A 274 1.84 -21.33 29.59
C SER A 274 0.49 -21.41 28.89
N ASP A 275 -0.48 -22.07 29.53
CA ASP A 275 -1.85 -22.13 29.03
C ASP A 275 -2.45 -20.72 28.87
N GLU A 276 -2.23 -19.84 29.85
CA GLU A 276 -2.74 -18.46 29.86
C GLU A 276 -2.21 -17.66 28.68
N LEU A 277 -0.93 -17.86 28.31
CA LEU A 277 -0.35 -17.25 27.12
C LEU A 277 -1.14 -17.68 25.89
N PHE A 278 -1.35 -18.98 25.69
CA PHE A 278 -2.08 -19.44 24.51
C PHE A 278 -3.56 -19.03 24.52
N GLN A 279 -4.18 -18.76 25.67
CA GLN A 279 -5.55 -18.24 25.75
C GLN A 279 -5.70 -16.75 25.38
N GLN A 280 -4.60 -16.01 25.15
CA GLN A 280 -4.72 -14.61 24.72
C GLN A 280 -5.43 -14.52 23.37
N PRO A 281 -6.34 -13.54 23.18
CA PRO A 281 -7.14 -13.43 21.96
C PRO A 281 -6.33 -13.41 20.66
N LEU A 282 -5.22 -12.65 20.64
CA LEU A 282 -4.36 -12.56 19.45
C LEU A 282 -3.71 -13.91 19.11
N ILE A 283 -3.30 -14.68 20.11
CA ILE A 283 -2.67 -16.00 19.90
C ILE A 283 -3.71 -17.03 19.46
N GLN A 284 -4.92 -16.98 20.01
CA GLN A 284 -6.05 -17.78 19.51
C GLN A 284 -6.35 -17.48 18.03
N SER A 285 -6.34 -16.21 17.64
CA SER A 285 -6.48 -15.79 16.24
C SER A 285 -5.34 -16.31 15.35
N VAL A 286 -4.10 -16.37 15.86
CA VAL A 286 -2.97 -17.01 15.15
C VAL A 286 -3.22 -18.51 14.96
N LEU A 287 -3.56 -19.21 16.05
CA LEU A 287 -3.74 -20.67 16.06
C LEU A 287 -4.93 -21.16 15.23
N ARG A 288 -5.92 -20.30 14.95
CA ARG A 288 -7.06 -20.68 14.12
C ARG A 288 -6.61 -21.14 12.73
N GLU A 289 -6.83 -22.42 12.45
CA GLU A 289 -6.51 -23.00 11.15
C GLU A 289 -7.40 -22.41 10.05
N PHE A 290 -6.86 -22.35 8.84
CA PHE A 290 -7.60 -22.00 7.64
C PHE A 290 -7.23 -22.99 6.53
N ASP A 291 -8.18 -23.19 5.62
CA ASP A 291 -8.03 -24.10 4.51
C ASP A 291 -7.07 -23.53 3.44
N ASP A 292 -5.94 -24.21 3.23
CA ASP A 292 -4.94 -23.83 2.23
C ASP A 292 -5.44 -24.03 0.79
N GLU A 293 -6.48 -24.83 0.57
CA GLU A 293 -7.08 -25.01 -0.75
C GLU A 293 -7.67 -23.69 -1.28
N MET A 294 -7.99 -22.76 -0.38
CA MET A 294 -8.37 -21.38 -0.75
C MET A 294 -7.20 -20.58 -1.35
N ALA A 295 -5.98 -21.09 -1.41
CA ALA A 295 -4.81 -20.44 -2.02
C ALA A 295 -4.39 -21.04 -3.37
N ASP A 296 -5.29 -21.76 -4.08
CA ASP A 296 -5.01 -22.27 -5.44
C ASP A 296 -4.71 -21.13 -6.43
N PRO A 297 -3.49 -21.09 -7.02
CA PRO A 297 -3.09 -20.08 -8.00
C PRO A 297 -3.98 -19.99 -9.25
N LEU A 298 -4.62 -21.10 -9.67
CA LEU A 298 -5.52 -21.09 -10.84
C LEU A 298 -6.85 -20.42 -10.50
N ALA A 299 -7.39 -20.71 -9.31
CA ALA A 299 -8.55 -20.02 -8.78
C ALA A 299 -8.27 -18.52 -8.60
N ASP A 300 -7.05 -18.14 -8.24
CA ASP A 300 -6.63 -16.74 -8.10
C ASP A 300 -6.69 -15.98 -9.43
N GLN A 301 -6.29 -16.58 -10.55
CA GLN A 301 -6.34 -15.91 -11.85
C GLN A 301 -7.78 -15.68 -12.32
N ALA A 302 -8.65 -16.69 -12.20
CA ALA A 302 -10.06 -16.54 -12.54
C ALA A 302 -10.76 -15.49 -11.65
N HIS A 303 -10.40 -15.46 -10.36
CA HIS A 303 -10.89 -14.44 -9.44
C HIS A 303 -10.40 -13.04 -9.83
N ARG A 304 -9.11 -12.87 -10.16
CA ARG A 304 -8.56 -11.60 -10.65
C ARG A 304 -9.31 -11.07 -11.86
N ASP A 305 -9.59 -11.95 -12.83
CA ASP A 305 -10.30 -11.54 -14.05
C ASP A 305 -11.77 -11.17 -13.77
N LYS A 306 -12.38 -11.76 -12.73
CA LYS A 306 -13.74 -11.42 -12.28
C LYS A 306 -13.80 -10.10 -11.52
N VAL A 307 -12.83 -9.85 -10.63
CA VAL A 307 -12.80 -8.68 -9.75
C VAL A 307 -12.24 -7.44 -10.44
N ARG A 308 -11.52 -7.63 -11.55
CA ARG A 308 -11.00 -6.53 -12.36
C ARG A 308 -12.12 -5.56 -12.73
N PRO A 309 -11.94 -4.24 -12.52
CA PRO A 309 -12.95 -3.27 -12.88
C PRO A 309 -13.20 -3.30 -14.39
N ALA A 310 -14.46 -3.15 -14.77
CA ALA A 310 -14.82 -2.94 -16.16
C ALA A 310 -14.29 -1.56 -16.60
N VAL A 311 -14.02 -1.38 -17.90
CA VAL A 311 -13.39 -0.13 -18.38
C VAL A 311 -14.29 1.08 -18.13
N GLU A 312 -15.60 0.88 -18.16
CA GLU A 312 -16.64 1.85 -17.84
C GLU A 312 -16.70 2.24 -16.36
N ASP A 313 -16.24 1.36 -15.47
CA ASP A 313 -16.18 1.62 -14.02
C ASP A 313 -14.89 2.37 -13.66
N MET A 314 -13.83 2.30 -14.48
CA MET A 314 -12.59 3.02 -14.23
C MET A 314 -12.79 4.53 -14.35
N TRP A 315 -12.20 5.33 -13.45
CA TRP A 315 -12.32 6.80 -13.51
C TRP A 315 -11.72 7.40 -14.80
N MET A 316 -10.84 6.67 -15.49
CA MET A 316 -10.32 7.01 -16.81
C MET A 316 -10.03 5.76 -17.64
N ASN A 317 -10.27 5.83 -18.95
CA ASN A 317 -9.89 4.76 -19.87
C ASN A 317 -8.34 4.69 -20.02
N PRO A 318 -7.70 3.52 -19.82
CA PRO A 318 -6.24 3.39 -19.93
C PRO A 318 -5.65 3.83 -21.28
N VAL A 319 -6.41 3.66 -22.38
CA VAL A 319 -5.98 4.09 -23.72
C VAL A 319 -5.91 5.61 -23.81
N VAL A 320 -6.93 6.29 -23.29
CA VAL A 320 -6.98 7.76 -23.26
C VAL A 320 -5.85 8.32 -22.39
N ALA A 321 -5.60 7.69 -21.23
CA ALA A 321 -4.50 8.07 -20.36
C ALA A 321 -3.13 8.00 -21.06
N LEU A 322 -2.91 6.94 -21.84
CA LEU A 322 -1.70 6.77 -22.64
C LEU A 322 -1.60 7.83 -23.75
N GLU A 323 -2.69 8.19 -24.41
CA GLU A 323 -2.70 9.26 -25.42
C GLU A 323 -2.32 10.62 -24.83
N ILE A 324 -2.79 10.92 -23.62
CA ILE A 324 -2.44 12.14 -22.88
C ILE A 324 -0.93 12.18 -22.63
N LEU A 325 -0.37 11.12 -22.03
CA LEU A 325 1.05 11.08 -21.67
C LEU A 325 1.99 10.96 -22.87
N GLN A 326 1.54 10.37 -23.96
CA GLN A 326 2.32 10.29 -25.19
C GLN A 326 2.19 11.55 -26.05
N GLY A 327 1.29 12.47 -25.70
CA GLY A 327 1.03 13.69 -26.47
C GLY A 327 0.53 13.42 -27.90
N THR A 328 -0.06 12.25 -28.14
CA THR A 328 -0.47 11.81 -29.50
C THR A 328 -1.81 12.40 -29.92
N SER A 329 -2.59 12.92 -28.98
CA SER A 329 -3.90 13.50 -29.25
C SER A 329 -3.85 15.02 -29.18
N ALA A 330 -4.27 15.67 -30.27
CA ALA A 330 -4.41 17.13 -30.33
C ALA A 330 -5.57 17.67 -29.46
N LYS A 331 -6.39 16.77 -28.88
CA LYS A 331 -7.48 17.14 -27.97
C LYS A 331 -6.95 17.71 -26.65
N PHE A 332 -5.79 17.25 -26.20
CA PHE A 332 -5.26 17.55 -24.88
C PHE A 332 -4.20 18.65 -24.91
N GLU A 333 -3.95 19.23 -23.73
CA GLU A 333 -2.91 20.25 -23.57
C GLU A 333 -1.54 19.65 -23.93
N ASN A 334 -0.71 20.44 -24.61
CA ASN A 334 0.66 20.02 -24.89
C ASN A 334 1.43 19.86 -23.58
N LEU A 335 2.03 18.69 -23.35
CA LEU A 335 2.69 18.37 -22.07
C LEU A 335 3.75 19.39 -21.66
N LYS A 336 4.54 19.91 -22.61
CA LYS A 336 5.53 20.95 -22.30
C LYS A 336 4.86 22.20 -21.75
N GLN A 337 3.85 22.71 -22.46
CA GLN A 337 3.10 23.90 -22.04
C GLN A 337 2.36 23.69 -20.71
N PHE A 338 1.90 22.46 -20.47
CA PHE A 338 1.29 22.08 -19.21
C PHE A 338 2.29 22.17 -18.05
N PHE A 339 3.46 21.51 -18.16
CA PHE A 339 4.45 21.48 -17.09
C PHE A 339 5.12 22.85 -16.84
N ASP A 340 5.21 23.70 -17.85
CA ASP A 340 5.68 25.10 -17.71
C ASP A 340 4.76 25.94 -16.79
N LYS A 341 3.52 25.50 -16.55
CA LYS A 341 2.52 26.19 -15.71
C LYS A 341 2.36 25.58 -14.33
N VAL A 342 2.87 24.38 -14.09
CA VAL A 342 2.74 23.71 -12.79
C VAL A 342 3.55 24.50 -11.75
N ALA A 343 2.90 24.88 -10.66
CA ALA A 343 3.56 25.49 -9.52
C ALA A 343 4.32 24.42 -8.74
N TRP A 344 5.62 24.28 -9.02
CA TRP A 344 6.47 23.29 -8.36
C TRP A 344 6.91 23.71 -6.95
N GLU A 345 6.94 25.02 -6.66
CA GLU A 345 7.47 25.64 -5.43
C GLU A 345 6.72 26.91 -5.00
#